data_AF-A0A7S0LYK4-F1
#
_entry.id   AF-A0A7S0LYK4-F1
#
_cell.length_a   1.000
_cell.length_b   1.000
_cell.length_c   1.000
_cell.angle_alpha   90.00
_cell.angle_beta   90.00
_cell.angle_gamma   90.00
#
_symmetry.space_group_name_H-M   'P 1'
#
loop_
_entity.id
_entity.type
_entity.pdbx_description
1 polymer ?
#
loop_
_entity_poly.entity_id
_entity_poly.type
_entity_poly.pdbx_seq_one_letter_code
_entity_poly.pdbx_strand_id
1 'polypeptide(L)'
;GKPTTLRLPILGTTEGFDGAKRAMDLIEDCPVLYPTEEEFGNFEKFVSSIGKRVCEIGLVKIVPPSNWKARQSYGCIESGQLDFPVRTPIEQHWVGQRGVYRQVHIVKPETTFQKFRAQAIANQPTDPPPDADAPDSDRW
;
A
#
# COMPACT_ATOMS: atom_id res chain seq x y z
N GLY A 1 31.86 9.46 10.76
CA GLY A 1 31.53 8.51 9.69
C GLY A 1 31.62 9.23 8.36
N LYS A 2 32.19 8.62 7.33
CA LYS A 2 32.35 9.28 6.02
C LYS A 2 30.97 9.55 5.38
N PRO A 3 30.78 10.69 4.68
CA PRO A 3 29.57 10.93 3.91
C PRO A 3 29.62 10.10 2.62
N THR A 4 28.63 9.23 2.42
CA THR A 4 28.45 8.48 1.18
C THR A 4 28.04 9.45 0.07
N THR A 5 28.94 9.70 -0.87
CA THR A 5 28.67 10.50 -2.07
C THR A 5 28.00 9.60 -3.11
N LEU A 6 26.71 9.81 -3.37
CA LEU A 6 26.02 9.24 -4.54
C LEU A 6 26.41 10.05 -5.77
N ARG A 7 27.07 9.41 -6.74
CA ARG A 7 27.36 10.00 -8.06
C ARG A 7 26.19 9.72 -8.99
N LEU A 8 25.48 10.78 -9.38
CA LEU A 8 24.49 10.74 -10.46
C LEU A 8 25.22 10.79 -11.83
N PRO A 9 24.88 9.94 -12.81
CA PRO A 9 25.43 10.06 -14.15
C PRO A 9 24.87 11.29 -14.87
N ILE A 10 25.73 11.93 -15.68
CA ILE A 10 25.42 13.14 -16.44
C ILE A 10 24.54 12.75 -17.65
N LEU A 11 23.41 13.47 -17.83
CA LEU A 11 22.43 13.24 -18.89
C LEU A 11 23.07 13.37 -20.28
N GLY A 12 23.08 12.27 -21.05
CA GLY A 12 23.32 12.28 -22.49
C GLY A 12 22.02 12.46 -23.27
N THR A 13 21.98 13.43 -24.17
CA THR A 13 20.87 13.77 -25.06
C THR A 13 20.79 12.81 -26.24
N THR A 14 19.68 12.09 -26.44
CA THR A 14 19.20 11.65 -27.76
C THR A 14 17.68 11.42 -27.75
N GLU A 15 17.03 11.87 -28.83
CA GLU A 15 15.59 11.99 -29.06
C GLU A 15 14.85 10.66 -29.28
N GLY A 16 13.55 10.64 -28.96
CA GLY A 16 12.56 9.74 -29.56
C GLY A 16 11.97 8.65 -28.66
N PHE A 17 10.66 8.75 -28.38
CA PHE A 17 9.70 7.74 -27.85
C PHE A 17 10.06 6.91 -26.59
N ASP A 18 11.28 7.01 -26.07
CA ASP A 18 11.77 6.33 -24.87
C ASP A 18 11.55 7.15 -23.60
N GLY A 19 11.11 8.41 -23.74
CA GLY A 19 10.94 9.35 -22.63
C GLY A 19 9.86 8.95 -21.63
N ALA A 20 8.76 8.32 -22.08
CA ALA A 20 7.71 7.84 -21.19
C ALA A 20 8.13 6.55 -20.46
N LYS A 21 8.88 5.67 -21.11
CA LYS A 21 9.42 4.45 -20.51
C LYS A 21 10.48 4.80 -19.47
N ARG A 22 11.41 5.70 -19.81
CA ARG A 22 12.34 6.31 -18.84
C ARG A 22 11.64 7.06 -17.72
N ALA A 23 10.57 7.80 -17.99
CA ALA A 23 9.81 8.49 -16.94
C ALA A 23 9.15 7.52 -15.96
N MET A 24 8.67 6.37 -16.44
CA MET A 24 8.16 5.29 -15.59
C MET A 24 9.28 4.58 -14.82
N ASP A 25 10.44 4.35 -15.45
CA ASP A 25 11.65 3.82 -14.78
C ASP A 25 12.30 4.84 -13.80
N LEU A 26 11.89 6.12 -13.86
CA LEU A 26 12.35 7.21 -13.01
C LEU A 26 11.41 7.50 -11.83
N ILE A 27 10.25 6.87 -11.76
CA ILE A 27 9.43 6.91 -10.55
C ILE A 27 10.17 6.02 -9.55
N GLU A 28 10.91 6.63 -8.62
CA GLU A 28 11.51 5.90 -7.51
C GLU A 28 10.44 5.04 -6.82
N ASP A 29 10.74 3.76 -6.65
CA ASP A 29 9.91 2.84 -5.87
C ASP A 29 9.52 3.48 -4.54
N CYS A 30 8.28 3.23 -4.10
CA CYS A 30 7.78 3.72 -2.82
C CYS A 30 8.78 3.40 -1.69
N PRO A 31 9.42 4.40 -1.06
CA PRO A 31 10.47 4.16 -0.11
C PRO A 31 9.92 3.46 1.13
N VAL A 32 10.70 2.50 1.64
CA VAL A 32 10.40 1.80 2.90
C VAL A 32 11.37 2.31 3.98
N LEU A 33 10.82 2.84 5.07
CA LEU A 33 11.58 3.40 6.19
C LEU A 33 11.42 2.53 7.45
N TYR A 34 12.51 2.43 8.20
CA TYR A 34 12.62 1.65 9.44
C TYR A 34 13.10 2.57 10.57
N PRO A 35 12.22 3.37 11.19
CA PRO A 35 12.59 4.24 12.29
C PRO A 35 13.10 3.45 13.49
N THR A 36 14.03 4.04 14.22
CA THR A 36 14.37 3.63 15.58
C THR A 36 13.20 3.89 16.53
N GLU A 37 13.24 3.31 17.73
CA GLU A 37 12.23 3.57 18.76
C GLU A 37 12.13 5.06 19.13
N GLU A 38 13.28 5.74 19.21
CA GLU A 38 13.34 7.17 19.52
C GLU A 38 12.69 8.02 18.43
N GLU A 39 12.93 7.68 17.16
CA GLU A 39 12.31 8.35 16.02
C GLU A 39 10.81 8.06 15.96
N PHE A 40 10.41 6.81 16.18
CA PHE A 40 9.01 6.40 16.15
C PHE A 40 8.18 6.95 17.32
N GLY A 41 8.82 7.30 18.43
CA GLY A 41 8.18 7.84 19.63
C GLY A 41 7.52 9.22 19.45
N ASN A 42 7.87 9.98 18.40
CA ASN A 42 7.25 11.27 18.09
C ASN A 42 6.86 11.35 16.60
N PHE A 43 5.59 11.11 16.33
CA PHE A 43 5.02 11.11 14.98
C PHE A 43 5.30 12.41 14.21
N GLU A 44 5.01 13.57 14.80
CA GLU A 44 5.14 14.87 14.11
C GLU A 44 6.60 15.17 13.74
N LYS A 45 7.52 14.92 14.69
CA LYS A 45 8.96 15.11 14.47
C LYS A 45 9.48 14.18 13.38
N PHE A 46 9.06 12.91 13.38
CA PHE A 46 9.46 11.94 12.37
C PHE A 46 8.91 12.28 10.99
N VAL A 47 7.62 12.60 10.87
CA VAL A 47 7.01 13.00 9.59
C VAL A 47 7.68 14.26 9.03
N SER A 48 7.98 15.24 9.90
CA SER A 48 8.68 16.47 9.50
C SER A 48 10.10 16.20 9.00
N SER A 49 10.81 15.22 9.56
CA SER A 49 12.18 14.90 9.14
C SER A 49 12.23 14.21 7.77
N ILE A 50 11.21 13.43 7.41
CA ILE A 50 11.13 12.71 6.12
C ILE A 50 10.36 13.49 5.04
N GLY A 51 9.56 14.48 5.42
CA GLY A 51 8.57 15.13 4.56
C GLY A 51 9.14 15.72 3.27
N LYS A 52 10.29 16.38 3.31
CA LYS A 52 10.92 16.95 2.10
C LYS A 52 11.26 15.90 1.04
N ARG A 53 11.66 14.70 1.46
CA ARG A 53 12.05 13.61 0.56
C ARG A 53 10.84 12.86 0.02
N VAL A 54 9.85 12.63 0.89
CA VAL A 54 8.66 11.85 0.53
C VAL A 54 7.66 12.67 -0.29
N CYS A 55 7.64 14.01 -0.15
CA CYS A 55 6.72 14.86 -0.89
C CYS A 55 6.88 14.76 -2.41
N GLU A 56 8.10 14.50 -2.90
CA GLU A 56 8.37 14.32 -4.34
C GLU A 56 7.84 12.98 -4.87
N ILE A 57 7.78 11.95 -4.02
CA ILE A 57 7.33 10.60 -4.35
C ILE A 57 5.82 10.43 -4.12
N GLY A 58 5.26 11.13 -3.13
CA GLY A 58 3.83 11.12 -2.78
C GLY A 58 3.37 9.94 -1.91
N LEU A 59 4.20 8.92 -1.72
CA LEU A 59 3.93 7.76 -0.87
C LEU A 59 5.21 7.27 -0.17
N VAL A 60 5.07 6.76 1.06
CA VAL A 60 6.14 6.08 1.82
C VAL A 60 5.53 4.97 2.67
N LYS A 61 6.24 3.85 2.80
CA LYS A 61 5.92 2.79 3.76
C LYS A 61 6.78 2.94 5.01
N ILE A 62 6.17 2.95 6.18
CA ILE A 62 6.88 2.96 7.47
C ILE A 62 6.67 1.60 8.13
N VAL A 63 7.77 0.86 8.35
CA VAL A 63 7.76 -0.38 9.11
C VAL A 63 8.13 -0.04 10.55
N PRO A 64 7.22 -0.22 11.53
CA PRO A 64 7.48 0.16 12.91
C PRO A 64 8.64 -0.68 13.52
N PRO A 65 9.26 -0.21 14.62
CA PRO A 65 10.21 -1.00 15.39
C PRO A 65 9.63 -2.37 15.77
N SER A 66 10.45 -3.42 15.76
CA SER A 66 9.99 -4.82 15.90
C SER A 66 9.32 -5.14 17.24
N ASN A 67 9.63 -4.37 18.28
CA ASN A 67 9.01 -4.49 19.61
C ASN A 67 7.69 -3.71 19.74
N TRP A 68 7.38 -2.83 18.79
CA TRP A 68 6.14 -2.04 18.83
C TRP A 68 4.95 -2.87 18.35
N LYS A 69 3.85 -2.83 19.12
CA LYS A 69 2.58 -3.48 18.77
C LYS A 69 1.43 -2.52 19.00
N ALA A 70 0.62 -2.28 17.98
CA ALA A 70 -0.60 -1.46 18.09
C ALA A 70 -1.62 -2.02 19.10
N ARG A 71 -1.64 -3.35 19.26
CA ARG A 71 -2.53 -4.10 20.15
C ARG A 71 -1.83 -5.36 20.64
N GLN A 72 -2.15 -5.79 21.87
CA GLN A 72 -1.59 -7.00 22.46
C GLN A 72 -2.03 -8.30 21.74
N SER A 73 -3.30 -8.39 21.33
CA SER A 73 -3.85 -9.55 20.63
C SER A 73 -5.06 -9.19 19.78
N TYR A 74 -5.25 -9.90 18.66
CA TYR A 74 -6.44 -9.85 17.82
C TYR A 74 -7.37 -11.06 18.02
N GLY A 75 -7.18 -11.85 19.09
CA GLY A 75 -7.92 -13.09 19.32
C GLY A 75 -9.45 -12.91 19.40
N CYS A 76 -9.95 -11.72 19.78
CA CYS A 76 -11.39 -11.42 19.75
C CYS A 76 -12.00 -11.42 18.35
N ILE A 77 -11.21 -11.18 17.31
CA ILE A 77 -11.63 -11.27 15.91
C ILE A 77 -11.76 -12.74 15.52
N GLU A 78 -10.75 -13.55 15.84
CA GLU A 78 -10.67 -14.97 15.51
C GLU A 78 -11.74 -15.80 16.24
N SER A 79 -11.94 -15.52 17.53
CA SER A 79 -12.91 -16.20 18.39
C SER A 79 -14.38 -15.82 18.13
N GLY A 80 -14.62 -14.85 17.23
CA GLY A 80 -15.97 -14.36 16.93
C GLY A 80 -16.57 -13.45 18.00
N GLN A 81 -15.80 -13.09 19.04
CA GLN A 81 -16.27 -12.25 20.14
C GLN A 81 -16.42 -10.76 19.77
N LEU A 82 -15.74 -10.31 18.71
CA LEU A 82 -15.89 -8.97 18.16
C LEU A 82 -16.98 -8.98 17.07
N ASP A 83 -18.16 -8.44 17.37
CA ASP A 83 -19.20 -8.21 16.36
C ASP A 83 -19.84 -6.83 16.55
N PHE A 84 -19.72 -5.98 15.53
CA PHE A 84 -20.24 -4.61 15.52
C PHE A 84 -20.97 -4.34 14.20
N PRO A 85 -21.92 -3.38 14.17
CA PRO A 85 -22.65 -3.06 12.94
C PRO A 85 -21.75 -2.34 11.92
N VAL A 86 -21.71 -2.87 10.71
CA VAL A 86 -21.14 -2.24 9.51
C VAL A 86 -22.30 -1.53 8.81
N ARG A 87 -22.47 -0.24 9.13
CA ARG A 87 -23.69 0.54 8.81
C ARG A 87 -23.93 0.74 7.32
N THR A 88 -22.86 0.97 6.57
CA THR A 88 -22.93 1.29 5.14
C THR A 88 -21.86 0.52 4.36
N PRO A 89 -21.99 -0.81 4.22
CA PRO A 89 -21.07 -1.59 3.40
C PRO A 89 -21.19 -1.14 1.93
N ILE A 90 -20.09 -1.23 1.20
CA ILE A 90 -20.01 -0.81 -0.21
C ILE A 90 -19.51 -1.99 -1.03
N GLU A 91 -20.26 -2.40 -2.04
CA GLU A 91 -19.79 -3.29 -3.09
C GLU A 91 -19.16 -2.47 -4.22
N GLN A 92 -17.95 -2.85 -4.62
CA GLN A 92 -17.16 -2.16 -5.63
C GLN A 92 -17.27 -2.89 -6.96
N HIS A 93 -17.96 -2.30 -7.92
CA HIS A 93 -18.01 -2.80 -9.30
C HIS A 93 -17.03 -2.02 -10.17
N TRP A 94 -16.33 -2.71 -11.06
CA TRP A 94 -15.40 -2.09 -12.00
C TRP A 94 -15.97 -2.19 -13.41
N VAL A 95 -16.02 -1.06 -14.12
CA VAL A 95 -16.49 -0.97 -15.51
C VAL A 95 -15.37 -0.38 -16.35
N GLY A 96 -14.89 -1.13 -17.34
CA GLY A 96 -13.80 -0.67 -18.19
C GLY A 96 -12.97 -1.83 -18.73
N GLN A 97 -11.91 -1.49 -19.45
CA GLN A 97 -10.99 -2.44 -20.04
C GLN A 97 -9.68 -1.75 -20.44
N ARG A 98 -8.63 -2.55 -20.68
CA ARG A 98 -7.34 -2.08 -21.22
C ARG A 98 -6.70 -0.95 -20.38
N GLY A 99 -6.73 -1.11 -19.06
CA GLY A 99 -6.12 -0.16 -18.13
C GLY A 99 -6.96 1.09 -17.82
N VAL A 100 -8.17 1.22 -18.39
CA VAL A 100 -9.08 2.33 -18.09
C VAL A 100 -10.36 1.78 -17.47
N TYR A 101 -10.55 2.08 -16.18
CA TYR A 101 -11.68 1.59 -15.40
C TYR A 101 -12.36 2.74 -14.66
N ARG A 102 -13.67 2.59 -14.50
CA ARG A 102 -14.49 3.37 -13.58
C ARG A 102 -14.93 2.45 -12.46
N GLN A 103 -14.75 2.92 -11.24
CA GLN A 103 -15.30 2.27 -10.07
C GLN A 103 -16.73 2.76 -9.81
N VAL A 104 -17.66 1.84 -9.65
CA VAL A 104 -19.05 2.09 -9.28
C VAL A 104 -19.26 1.54 -7.87
N HIS A 105 -19.72 2.38 -6.96
CA HIS A 105 -20.00 2.01 -5.56
C HIS A 105 -21.48 1.73 -5.38
N ILE A 106 -21.82 0.50 -4.97
CA ILE A 106 -23.18 0.10 -4.64
C ILE A 106 -23.27 -0.04 -3.12
N VAL A 107 -24.05 0.83 -2.48
CA VAL A 107 -24.30 0.74 -1.04
C VAL A 107 -25.16 -0.48 -0.75
N LYS A 108 -24.78 -1.27 0.26
CA LYS A 108 -25.50 -2.44 0.73
C LYS A 108 -26.23 -2.16 2.04
N PRO A 109 -27.24 -2.98 2.38
CA PRO A 109 -27.86 -2.93 3.70
C PRO A 109 -26.83 -3.11 4.82
N GLU A 110 -27.11 -2.53 5.99
CA GLU A 110 -26.33 -2.76 7.20
C GLU A 110 -26.15 -4.26 7.46
N THR A 111 -24.94 -4.63 7.87
CA THR A 111 -24.59 -6.00 8.25
C THR A 111 -23.78 -6.00 9.54
N THR A 112 -23.45 -7.18 10.06
CA THR A 112 -22.53 -7.30 11.20
C THR A 112 -21.11 -7.60 10.71
N PHE A 113 -20.11 -7.24 11.50
CA PHE A 113 -18.72 -7.52 11.17
C PHE A 113 -18.45 -9.00 10.93
N GLN A 114 -19.06 -9.90 11.70
CA GLN A 114 -18.89 -11.36 11.50
C GLN A 114 -19.50 -11.82 10.17
N LYS A 115 -20.67 -11.31 9.78
CA LYS A 115 -21.25 -11.61 8.46
C LYS A 115 -20.39 -11.05 7.32
N PHE A 116 -19.90 -9.82 7.46
CA PHE A 116 -19.00 -9.20 6.50
C PHE A 116 -17.70 -10.00 6.33
N ARG A 117 -17.10 -10.44 7.45
CA ARG A 117 -15.91 -11.30 7.46
C ARG A 117 -16.17 -12.64 6.79
N ALA A 118 -17.29 -13.30 7.10
CA ALA A 118 -17.65 -14.57 6.48
C ALA A 118 -17.80 -14.44 4.96
N GLN A 119 -18.40 -13.35 4.47
CA GLN A 119 -18.48 -13.05 3.04
C GLN A 119 -17.10 -12.83 2.42
N ALA A 120 -16.22 -12.07 3.09
CA ALA A 120 -14.86 -11.86 2.61
C ALA A 120 -14.07 -13.17 2.48
N ILE A 121 -14.18 -14.08 3.45
CA ILE A 121 -13.54 -15.40 3.42
C ILE A 121 -14.14 -16.28 2.32
N ALA A 122 -15.47 -16.30 2.19
CA ALA A 122 -16.15 -17.08 1.16
C ALA A 122 -15.81 -16.62 -0.27
N ASN A 123 -15.47 -15.33 -0.44
CA ASN A 123 -15.08 -14.72 -1.71
C ASN A 123 -13.56 -14.68 -1.92
N GLN A 124 -12.74 -15.28 -1.05
CA GLN A 124 -11.31 -15.38 -1.30
C GLN A 124 -11.08 -16.23 -2.55
N PRO A 125 -10.28 -15.74 -3.52
CA PRO A 125 -9.85 -16.56 -4.63
C PRO A 125 -9.18 -17.84 -4.11
N THR A 126 -9.61 -18.99 -4.62
CA THR A 126 -9.05 -20.31 -4.23
C THR A 126 -7.68 -20.56 -4.84
N ASP A 127 -7.37 -19.85 -5.93
CA ASP A 127 -6.08 -19.91 -6.60
C ASP A 127 -5.21 -18.76 -6.08
N PRO A 128 -3.93 -19.00 -5.77
CA PRO A 128 -3.00 -17.89 -5.55
C PRO A 128 -3.00 -17.01 -6.82
N PRO A 129 -2.84 -15.68 -6.69
CA PRO A 129 -2.53 -14.86 -7.85
C PRO A 129 -1.36 -15.50 -8.59
N PRO A 130 -1.37 -15.56 -9.94
CA PRO A 130 -0.28 -16.15 -10.70
C PRO A 130 1.04 -15.55 -10.21
N ASP A 131 1.88 -16.41 -9.61
CA ASP A 131 3.16 -16.14 -8.96
C ASP A 131 3.41 -14.67 -8.58
N ALA A 132 3.22 -14.32 -7.30
CA ALA A 132 3.51 -12.96 -6.81
C ALA A 132 4.94 -12.46 -7.12
N ASP A 133 5.88 -13.39 -7.34
CA ASP A 133 7.28 -13.14 -7.73
C ASP A 133 7.53 -13.22 -9.25
N ALA A 134 6.53 -13.55 -10.06
CA ALA A 134 6.65 -13.47 -11.50
C ALA A 134 6.69 -12.00 -11.93
N PRO A 135 7.50 -11.64 -12.94
CA PRO A 135 7.58 -10.28 -13.49
C PRO A 135 6.26 -9.80 -14.14
N ASP A 136 5.20 -10.60 -14.08
CA ASP A 136 3.89 -10.40 -14.70
C ASP A 136 2.76 -10.54 -13.64
N SER A 137 3.08 -10.47 -12.34
CA SER A 137 2.12 -10.57 -11.24
C SER A 137 1.15 -9.39 -11.16
N ASP A 138 1.50 -8.28 -11.81
CA ASP A 138 0.68 -7.07 -11.98
C ASP A 138 -0.17 -7.10 -13.27
N ARG A 139 -0.24 -8.23 -13.98
CA ARG A 139 -1.05 -8.33 -15.20
C ARG A 139 -2.53 -8.57 -14.87
N TRP A 140 -3.30 -7.48 -14.90
CA TRP A 140 -4.76 -7.46 -14.81
C TRP A 140 -5.45 -7.90 -16.11
#